data_AF-A0AAU7CMV2-F1
#
_entry.id   AF-A0AAU7CMV2-F1
#
_cell.length_a   1.000
_cell.length_b   1.000
_cell.length_c   1.000
_cell.angle_alpha   90.00
_cell.angle_beta   90.00
_cell.angle_gamma   90.00
#
_symmetry.space_group_name_H-M   'P 1'
#
loop_
_entity.id
_entity.type
_entity.pdbx_description
1 polymer ?
#
loop_
_entity_poly.entity_id
_entity_poly.type
_entity_poly.pdbx_seq_one_letter_code
_entity_poly.pdbx_strand_id
1 'polypeptide(L)'
;MSSDLDSTSFNKNYRVLKETADWLSGQNEPDIDQLVPKVEKAMKAYTICKDRLDKVQATLGQYFQPDGTVAETTVSGDGEGRVKKVRKATRPEPDRDDDDLLV
;
A
#
# COMPACT_ATOMS: atom_id res chain seq x y z
N MET A 1 20.20 0.89 -21.68
CA MET A 1 18.93 1.46 -22.17
C MET A 1 18.21 2.04 -20.95
N SER A 2 18.02 3.35 -20.90
CA SER A 2 17.42 4.01 -19.73
C SER A 2 15.97 3.58 -19.57
N SER A 3 15.68 2.79 -18.54
CA SER A 3 14.31 2.45 -18.15
C SER A 3 13.68 3.66 -17.45
N ASP A 4 13.53 4.77 -18.15
CA ASP A 4 12.92 5.99 -17.60
C ASP A 4 11.41 5.85 -17.51
N LEU A 5 10.83 6.45 -16.48
CA LEU A 5 9.39 6.55 -16.30
C LEU A 5 8.81 7.44 -17.40
N ASP A 6 7.69 7.04 -17.97
CA ASP A 6 7.02 7.80 -19.02
C ASP A 6 5.55 8.00 -18.65
N SER A 7 5.19 9.18 -18.19
CA SER A 7 3.81 9.53 -17.80
C SER A 7 2.77 9.28 -18.92
N THR A 8 3.21 9.18 -20.18
CA THR A 8 2.40 8.97 -21.40
C THR A 8 2.49 7.56 -22.00
N SER A 9 3.25 6.62 -21.42
CA SER A 9 3.24 5.20 -21.83
C SER A 9 2.95 4.17 -20.73
N PHE A 10 1.84 3.42 -20.81
CA PHE A 10 1.56 2.28 -19.91
C PHE A 10 2.63 1.20 -20.04
N ASN A 11 2.95 0.79 -21.28
CA ASN A 11 3.87 -0.32 -21.55
C ASN A 11 5.29 -0.05 -21.02
N LYS A 12 5.78 1.20 -21.12
CA LYS A 12 7.11 1.54 -20.59
C LYS A 12 7.16 1.45 -19.07
N ASN A 13 6.15 1.98 -18.36
CA ASN A 13 6.10 1.88 -16.89
C ASN A 13 5.87 0.44 -16.43
N TYR A 14 5.01 -0.31 -17.11
CA TYR A 14 4.80 -1.73 -16.81
C TYR A 14 6.10 -2.53 -16.94
N ARG A 15 6.92 -2.22 -17.95
CA ARG A 15 8.25 -2.82 -18.11
C ARG A 15 9.16 -2.50 -16.93
N VAL A 16 9.21 -1.26 -16.45
CA VAL A 16 9.98 -0.88 -15.24
C VAL A 16 9.51 -1.68 -14.02
N LEU A 17 8.20 -1.84 -13.85
CA LEU A 17 7.61 -2.60 -12.75
C LEU A 17 8.02 -4.07 -12.81
N LYS A 18 7.92 -4.67 -13.99
CA LYS A 18 8.32 -6.06 -14.23
C LYS A 18 9.82 -6.27 -14.02
N GLU A 19 10.66 -5.42 -14.58
CA GLU A 19 12.13 -5.49 -14.41
C GLU A 19 12.53 -5.39 -12.93
N THR A 20 11.80 -4.60 -12.13
CA THR A 20 12.05 -4.51 -10.69
C THR A 20 11.61 -5.76 -9.95
N ALA A 21 10.46 -6.35 -10.30
CA ALA A 21 9.99 -7.60 -9.70
C ALA A 21 10.92 -8.79 -10.04
N ASP A 22 11.35 -8.87 -11.30
CA ASP A 22 12.32 -9.86 -11.78
C ASP A 22 13.65 -9.71 -11.01
N TRP A 23 14.12 -8.47 -10.81
CA TRP A 23 15.31 -8.20 -10.00
C TRP A 23 15.12 -8.64 -8.54
N LEU A 24 14.02 -8.28 -7.88
CA LEU A 24 13.75 -8.65 -6.48
C LEU A 24 13.69 -10.17 -6.29
N SER A 25 13.05 -10.89 -7.22
CA SER A 25 12.88 -12.34 -7.12
C SER A 25 14.18 -13.13 -7.35
N GLY A 26 15.14 -12.55 -8.09
CA GLY A 26 16.44 -13.17 -8.36
C GLY A 26 17.52 -12.91 -7.31
N GLN A 27 17.26 -12.08 -6.30
CA GLN A 27 18.25 -11.73 -5.28
C GLN A 27 18.11 -12.65 -4.06
N ASN A 28 19.17 -13.41 -3.74
CA ASN A 28 19.23 -14.20 -2.51
C ASN A 28 19.48 -13.32 -1.27
N GLU A 29 20.22 -12.21 -1.43
CA GLU A 29 20.42 -11.18 -0.43
C GLU A 29 20.41 -9.82 -1.13
N PRO A 30 19.34 -9.00 -0.97
CA PRO A 30 19.22 -7.74 -1.68
C PRO A 30 20.17 -6.69 -1.11
N ASP A 31 20.87 -6.00 -1.99
CA ASP A 31 21.65 -4.80 -1.64
C ASP A 31 20.70 -3.70 -1.10
N ILE A 32 20.77 -3.43 0.20
CA ILE A 32 19.88 -2.50 0.92
C ILE A 32 19.95 -1.10 0.32
N ASP A 33 21.14 -0.65 -0.10
CA ASP A 33 21.35 0.69 -0.64
C ASP A 33 20.69 0.86 -2.01
N GLN A 34 20.55 -0.24 -2.77
CA GLN A 34 19.88 -0.24 -4.06
C GLN A 34 18.40 -0.66 -4.01
N LEU A 35 17.97 -1.29 -2.91
CA LEU A 35 16.60 -1.79 -2.75
C LEU A 35 15.60 -0.63 -2.76
N VAL A 36 15.79 0.34 -1.86
CA VAL A 36 14.89 1.49 -1.70
C VAL A 36 14.70 2.28 -3.01
N PRO A 37 15.76 2.75 -3.70
CA PRO A 37 15.58 3.55 -4.90
C PRO A 37 14.92 2.77 -6.06
N LYS A 38 15.16 1.46 -6.17
CA LYS A 38 14.49 0.61 -7.17
C LYS A 38 13.01 0.47 -6.87
N VAL A 39 12.65 0.21 -5.61
CA VAL A 39 11.25 0.06 -5.19
C VAL A 39 10.50 1.38 -5.33
N GLU A 40 11.08 2.52 -4.95
CA GLU A 40 10.44 3.83 -5.16
C GLU A 40 10.17 4.12 -6.63
N LYS A 41 11.11 3.77 -7.51
CA LYS A 41 10.93 3.91 -8.96
C LYS A 41 9.81 2.99 -9.47
N ALA A 42 9.75 1.75 -9.01
CA ALA A 42 8.68 0.82 -9.32
C ALA A 42 7.31 1.33 -8.84
N MET A 43 7.24 1.89 -7.62
CA MET A 43 6.01 2.48 -7.09
C MET A 43 5.51 3.66 -7.94
N LYS A 44 6.41 4.51 -8.45
CA LYS A 44 6.07 5.59 -9.39
C LYS A 44 5.58 5.05 -10.73
N ALA A 45 6.19 3.98 -11.26
CA ALA A 45 5.69 3.31 -12.45
C ALA A 45 4.28 2.75 -12.23
N TYR A 46 4.06 2.13 -11.07
CA TYR A 46 2.77 1.54 -10.70
C TYR A 46 1.66 2.58 -10.65
N THR A 47 1.89 3.76 -10.05
CA THR A 47 0.85 4.81 -9.98
C THR A 47 0.42 5.29 -11.36
N ILE A 48 1.37 5.43 -12.30
CA ILE A 48 1.05 5.79 -13.70
C ILE A 48 0.26 4.67 -14.39
N CYS A 49 0.66 3.41 -14.19
CA CYS A 49 -0.07 2.26 -14.73
C CYS A 49 -1.51 2.23 -14.18
N LYS A 50 -1.68 2.44 -12.88
CA LYS A 50 -2.98 2.45 -12.21
C LYS A 50 -3.89 3.57 -12.75
N ASP A 51 -3.41 4.81 -12.80
CA ASP A 51 -4.20 5.96 -13.29
C ASP A 51 -4.74 5.71 -14.72
N ARG A 52 -3.97 5.02 -15.56
CA ARG A 52 -4.46 4.63 -16.89
C ARG A 52 -5.51 3.55 -16.87
N LEU A 53 -5.33 2.52 -16.06
CA LEU A 53 -6.32 1.48 -15.92
C LEU A 53 -7.63 2.06 -15.39
N ASP A 54 -7.56 2.98 -14.42
CA ASP A 54 -8.73 3.67 -13.87
C ASP A 54 -9.46 4.49 -14.96
N LYS A 55 -8.72 5.22 -15.80
CA LYS A 55 -9.29 5.94 -16.96
C LYS A 55 -9.92 5.02 -17.99
N VAL A 56 -9.27 3.90 -18.30
CA VAL A 56 -9.81 2.89 -19.22
C VAL A 56 -11.09 2.27 -18.65
N GLN A 57 -11.08 1.91 -17.36
CA GLN A 57 -12.24 1.37 -16.66
C GLN A 57 -13.40 2.37 -16.66
N ALA A 58 -13.15 3.65 -16.36
CA ALA A 58 -14.18 4.69 -16.39
C ALA A 58 -14.76 4.87 -17.81
N THR A 59 -13.90 4.89 -18.82
CA THR A 59 -14.29 5.02 -20.23
C THR A 59 -15.16 3.84 -20.67
N LEU A 60 -14.69 2.61 -20.44
CA LEU A 60 -15.45 1.40 -20.75
C LEU A 60 -16.76 1.34 -19.95
N GLY A 61 -16.75 1.76 -18.68
CA GLY A 61 -17.95 1.86 -17.86
C GLY A 61 -19.02 2.78 -18.45
N GLN A 62 -18.63 3.88 -19.09
CA GLN A 62 -19.57 4.76 -19.81
C GLN A 62 -20.14 4.08 -21.06
N TYR A 63 -19.33 3.31 -21.79
CA TYR A 63 -19.80 2.59 -22.99
C TYR A 63 -20.74 1.42 -22.67
N PHE A 64 -20.56 0.78 -21.52
CA PHE A 64 -21.38 -0.35 -21.09
C PHE A 64 -22.58 0.04 -20.21
N GLN A 65 -22.73 1.32 -19.84
CA GLN A 65 -23.95 1.81 -19.20
C GLN A 65 -24.97 2.15 -20.28
N PRO A 66 -26.08 1.37 -20.40
CA PRO A 66 -27.15 1.72 -21.33
C PRO A 66 -27.84 2.99 -20.82
N ASP A 67 -27.66 4.09 -21.56
CA ASP A 67 -28.44 5.33 -21.53
C ASP A 67 -28.78 5.91 -20.13
N GLY A 68 -28.01 6.93 -19.71
CA GLY A 68 -28.65 8.12 -19.15
C GLY A 68 -28.72 8.34 -17.64
N THR A 69 -27.81 7.81 -16.80
CA THR A 69 -27.68 8.34 -15.42
C THR A 69 -26.22 8.53 -15.01
N VAL A 70 -25.79 9.80 -14.96
CA VAL A 70 -24.48 10.20 -14.44
C VAL A 70 -24.44 9.95 -12.92
N ALA A 71 -23.92 8.80 -12.52
CA ALA A 71 -23.60 8.52 -11.12
C ALA A 71 -22.33 9.28 -10.73
N GLU A 72 -22.51 10.50 -10.21
CA GLU A 72 -21.50 11.29 -9.52
C GLU A 72 -20.94 10.45 -8.35
N THR A 73 -19.78 9.84 -8.58
CA THR A 73 -19.07 9.12 -7.51
C THR A 73 -18.20 10.13 -6.77
N THR A 74 -18.79 10.79 -5.77
CA THR A 74 -18.05 11.47 -4.71
C THR A 74 -17.22 10.42 -3.96
N VAL A 75 -15.93 10.33 -4.28
CA VAL A 75 -14.98 9.55 -3.48
C VAL A 75 -14.78 10.28 -2.15
N SER A 76 -15.56 9.88 -1.14
CA SER A 76 -15.34 10.26 0.25
C SER A 76 -14.07 9.57 0.72
N GLY A 77 -13.02 10.36 0.94
CA GLY A 77 -11.82 9.91 1.62
C GLY A 77 -12.07 9.83 3.12
N ASP A 78 -12.41 8.64 3.61
CA ASP A 78 -12.41 8.35 5.04
C ASP A 78 -10.98 8.09 5.52
N GLY A 79 -10.33 9.17 5.95
CA GLY A 79 -9.15 9.09 6.81
C GLY A 79 -9.59 8.79 8.25
N GLU A 80 -9.59 7.51 8.66
CA GLU A 80 -9.77 7.14 10.06
C GLU A 80 -8.44 6.77 10.72
N GLY A 81 -7.72 7.80 11.17
CA GLY A 81 -6.68 7.67 12.18
C GLY A 81 -7.23 8.04 13.56
N ARG A 82 -7.74 7.07 14.32
CA ARG A 82 -8.12 7.28 15.73
C ARG A 82 -7.88 6.06 16.61
N VAL A 83 -6.63 5.83 17.01
CA VAL A 83 -6.33 4.93 18.13
C VAL A 83 -6.49 5.71 19.44
N LYS A 84 -7.51 5.32 20.21
CA LYS A 84 -7.92 5.94 21.46
C LYS A 84 -6.90 5.66 22.57
N LYS A 85 -6.48 6.73 23.26
CA LYS A 85 -5.63 6.73 24.46
C LYS A 85 -6.30 5.94 25.60
N VAL A 86 -5.81 4.74 25.90
CA VAL A 86 -6.22 3.98 27.09
C VAL A 86 -5.54 4.59 28.31
N ARG A 87 -6.32 5.27 29.15
CA ARG A 87 -5.97 5.60 30.54
C ARG A 87 -7.00 4.97 31.46
N LYS A 88 -6.57 4.00 32.26
CA LYS A 88 -7.12 3.51 33.55
C LYS A 88 -6.53 2.12 33.78
N ALA A 89 -6.23 1.65 34.98
CA ALA A 89 -6.24 2.19 36.32
C ALA A 89 -5.38 1.22 37.13
N THR A 90 -4.69 1.75 38.14
CA THR A 90 -4.02 1.04 39.22
C THR A 90 -4.83 -0.17 39.69
N ARG A 91 -4.22 -1.37 39.63
CA ARG A 91 -4.74 -2.59 40.26
C ARG A 91 -3.90 -2.87 41.51
N PRO A 92 -4.52 -3.05 42.69
CA PRO A 92 -3.82 -3.18 43.97
C PRO A 92 -3.03 -4.49 44.08
N GLU A 93 -1.97 -4.44 44.88
CA GLU A 93 -1.01 -5.53 45.12
C GLU A 93 -1.68 -6.78 45.72
N PRO A 94 -1.18 -7.99 45.43
CA PRO A 94 -1.64 -9.19 46.10
C PRO A 94 -1.05 -9.27 47.52
N ASP A 95 -1.94 -9.38 48.50
CA ASP A 95 -1.64 -9.83 49.87
C ASP A 95 -0.75 -11.08 49.82
N ARG A 96 0.42 -11.00 50.45
CA ARG A 96 1.24 -12.17 50.77
C ARG A 96 0.77 -12.64 52.14
N ASP A 97 0.01 -13.73 52.16
CA ASP A 97 -0.23 -14.49 53.38
C ASP A 97 1.10 -15.11 53.83
N ASP A 98 1.71 -14.51 54.86
CA ASP A 98 2.65 -15.18 55.75
C ASP A 98 1.87 -16.25 56.53
N ASP A 99 2.00 -17.54 56.18
CA ASP A 99 1.85 -18.64 57.15
C ASP A 99 2.49 -19.94 56.62
N ASP A 100 3.52 -20.37 57.36
CA ASP A 100 3.89 -21.75 57.67
C ASP A 100 4.48 -22.70 56.61
N LEU A 101 5.82 -22.78 56.61
CA LEU A 101 6.50 -24.05 56.96
C LEU A 101 7.95 -23.78 57.36
N LEU A 102 8.13 -23.58 58.66
CA LEU A 102 9.37 -23.85 59.39
C LEU A 102 9.49 -25.36 59.61
N VAL A 103 10.62 -25.94 59.19
CA VAL A 103 11.47 -26.99 59.82
C VAL A 103 12.23 -27.76 58.75
#